data_AF-A0A3B9MEN7-F1
#
_entry.id   AF-A0A3B9MEN7-F1
#
_cell.length_a   1.000
_cell.length_b   1.000
_cell.length_c   1.000
_cell.angle_alpha   90.00
_cell.angle_beta   90.00
_cell.angle_gamma   90.00
#
_symmetry.space_group_name_H-M   'P 1'
#
loop_
_entity.id
_entity.type
_entity.pdbx_description
1 polymer ?
#
loop_
_entity_poly.entity_id
_entity_poly.type
_entity_poly.pdbx_seq_one_letter_code
_entity_poly.pdbx_strand_id
1 'polypeptide(L)'
;ISINSLPVLTLYGGNRAALAVRTFARVDAELHVRDGHIPYPVFAVSTPKSVPPQPAFLDVRTTSPATSAQFLIALVPARTATEAQALAARMTEIKGDGWIGLRTERGTEHDLVMFRVGATNGASRYEEWMTDAVAWTIMQREEALRMFAVQNARSFTRGGRALFASDSAASVAANYNANAIDVACYSASQAKIQLFAGAKPVRVLLDGRELRAHYDRDSMALSLTMPAGQHQLRIALQ
;
A
#
# COMPACT_ATOMS: atom_id res chain seq x y z
N ILE A 1 -3.67 23.99 -17.78
CA ILE A 1 -4.11 22.75 -17.09
C ILE A 1 -5.62 22.73 -17.20
N SER A 2 -6.22 21.65 -17.68
CA SER A 2 -7.68 21.48 -17.64
C SER A 2 -8.06 20.59 -16.47
N ILE A 3 -9.12 20.97 -15.75
CA ILE A 3 -9.64 20.25 -14.58
C ILE A 3 -11.10 19.92 -14.85
N ASN A 4 -11.43 18.62 -14.85
CA ASN A 4 -12.80 18.13 -14.93
C ASN A 4 -13.07 17.28 -13.69
N SER A 5 -14.10 17.63 -12.91
CA SER A 5 -14.51 16.91 -11.70
C SER A 5 -15.86 16.21 -11.90
N LEU A 6 -15.89 14.91 -11.64
CA LEU A 6 -17.10 14.11 -11.41
C LEU A 6 -17.11 13.69 -9.93
N PRO A 7 -18.25 13.27 -9.35
CA PRO A 7 -18.25 12.68 -8.01
C PRO A 7 -17.19 11.57 -7.95
N VAL A 8 -16.31 11.59 -6.94
CA VAL A 8 -15.29 10.56 -6.66
C VAL A 8 -14.08 10.54 -7.63
N LEU A 9 -14.10 11.24 -8.77
CA LEU A 9 -12.99 11.29 -9.75
C LEU A 9 -12.69 12.71 -10.21
N THR A 10 -11.43 13.13 -10.10
CA THR A 10 -10.95 14.38 -10.72
C THR A 10 -9.82 14.12 -11.70
N LEU A 11 -9.86 14.78 -12.86
CA LEU A 11 -8.88 14.63 -13.91
C LEU A 11 -8.09 15.92 -14.12
N TYR A 12 -6.77 15.78 -14.18
CA TYR A 12 -5.81 16.84 -14.47
C TYR A 12 -5.13 16.57 -15.80
N GLY A 13 -5.24 17.51 -16.75
CA GLY A 13 -4.52 17.45 -18.02
C GLY A 13 -3.37 18.46 -18.10
N GLY A 14 -2.16 17.97 -18.37
CA GLY A 14 -1.00 18.76 -18.79
C GLY A 14 -0.61 18.46 -20.24
N ASN A 15 0.39 19.18 -20.77
CA ASN A 15 0.78 19.06 -22.18
C ASN A 15 1.39 17.69 -22.56
N ARG A 16 1.82 16.88 -21.58
CA ARG A 16 2.53 15.60 -21.81
C ARG A 16 2.04 14.44 -20.93
N ALA A 17 1.11 14.71 -20.02
CA ALA A 17 0.64 13.76 -19.04
C ALA A 17 -0.72 14.18 -18.52
N ALA A 18 -1.44 13.22 -17.95
CA ALA A 18 -2.63 13.46 -17.17
C ALA A 18 -2.57 12.70 -15.85
N LEU A 19 -3.33 13.16 -14.87
CA LEU A 19 -3.48 12.52 -13.57
C LEU A 19 -4.96 12.39 -13.27
N ALA A 20 -5.45 11.17 -13.09
CA ALA A 20 -6.75 10.91 -12.49
C ALA A 20 -6.58 10.74 -10.98
N VAL A 21 -7.44 11.35 -10.20
CA VAL A 21 -7.46 11.28 -8.73
C VAL A 21 -8.79 10.71 -8.31
N ARG A 22 -8.76 9.57 -7.62
CA ARG A 22 -9.94 8.97 -7.01
C ARG A 22 -9.89 9.07 -5.50
N THR A 23 -10.99 9.49 -4.90
CA THR A 23 -11.11 9.63 -3.44
C THR A 23 -12.12 8.63 -2.91
N PHE A 24 -11.67 7.76 -2.04
CA PHE A 24 -12.45 6.74 -1.38
C PHE A 24 -12.59 7.13 0.09
N ALA A 25 -13.81 7.48 0.49
CA ALA A 25 -14.09 8.00 1.83
C ALA A 25 -15.27 7.25 2.47
N ARG A 26 -15.21 7.12 3.80
CA ARG A 26 -16.33 6.58 4.61
C ARG A 26 -17.28 7.65 5.13
N VAL A 27 -16.80 8.89 5.19
CA VAL A 27 -17.59 10.07 5.50
C VAL A 27 -17.85 10.81 4.21
N ASP A 28 -18.96 11.55 4.15
CA ASP A 28 -19.22 12.43 3.02
C ASP A 28 -18.07 13.42 2.91
N ALA A 29 -17.38 13.34 1.78
CA ALA A 29 -16.15 14.06 1.52
C ALA A 29 -16.17 14.61 0.11
N GLU A 30 -15.72 15.85 -0.02
CA GLU A 30 -15.58 16.50 -1.31
C GLU A 30 -14.11 16.67 -1.63
N LEU A 31 -13.76 16.35 -2.87
CA LEU A 31 -12.47 16.68 -3.44
C LEU A 31 -12.60 17.99 -4.20
N HIS A 32 -11.94 19.02 -3.69
CA HIS A 32 -11.83 20.32 -4.33
C HIS A 32 -10.48 20.42 -5.02
N VAL A 33 -10.48 21.00 -6.21
CA VAL A 33 -9.27 21.35 -6.94
C VAL A 33 -9.24 22.85 -7.10
N ARG A 34 -8.11 23.45 -6.72
CA ARG A 34 -7.93 24.88 -6.79
C ARG A 34 -6.60 25.17 -7.45
N ASP A 35 -6.64 25.97 -8.49
CA ASP A 35 -5.45 26.60 -9.05
C ASP A 35 -4.90 27.60 -8.03
N GLY A 36 -3.62 27.47 -7.68
CA GLY A 36 -2.85 28.48 -6.95
C GLY A 36 -3.52 29.15 -5.74
N HIS A 37 -3.49 28.47 -4.59
CA HIS A 37 -3.32 29.09 -3.26
C HIS A 37 -3.30 27.96 -2.22
N ILE A 38 -2.14 27.45 -1.82
CA ILE A 38 -2.07 26.85 -0.47
C ILE A 38 -2.47 27.99 0.46
N PRO A 39 -3.53 27.88 1.29
CA PRO A 39 -3.81 28.89 2.29
C PRO A 39 -2.62 28.91 3.22
N TYR A 40 -1.66 29.80 2.96
CA TYR A 40 -0.63 30.12 3.94
C TYR A 40 -1.40 30.58 5.18
N PRO A 41 -1.18 29.99 6.36
CA PRO A 41 -1.40 30.75 7.58
C PRO A 41 -0.46 31.95 7.48
N VAL A 42 -1.00 33.11 7.08
CA VAL A 42 -0.22 34.31 6.81
C VAL A 42 0.30 34.84 8.14
N PHE A 43 1.52 34.45 8.50
CA PHE A 43 2.39 35.21 9.41
C PHE A 43 3.55 35.86 8.65
N ALA A 44 3.39 36.10 7.34
CA ALA A 44 4.41 36.76 6.52
C ALA A 44 4.03 38.23 6.30
N VAL A 45 4.92 39.14 6.74
CA VAL A 45 4.75 40.60 6.73
C VAL A 45 4.94 41.26 5.35
N SER A 46 5.26 40.48 4.32
CA SER A 46 5.46 41.03 2.97
C SER A 46 5.15 40.01 1.88
N THR A 47 4.26 40.38 0.97
CA THR A 47 3.90 39.62 -0.23
C THR A 47 4.93 39.87 -1.34
N PRO A 48 5.46 38.84 -2.04
CA PRO A 48 6.34 39.03 -3.19
C PRO A 48 5.67 39.79 -4.34
N LYS A 49 6.43 40.60 -5.10
CA LYS A 49 5.94 41.38 -6.27
C LYS A 49 5.41 40.54 -7.43
N SER A 50 5.78 39.26 -7.52
CA SER A 50 5.25 38.31 -8.50
C SER A 50 5.13 36.94 -7.85
N VAL A 51 3.94 36.36 -7.92
CA VAL A 51 3.69 34.99 -7.46
C VAL A 51 4.24 34.04 -8.53
N PRO A 52 5.19 33.11 -8.22
CA PRO A 52 5.58 32.07 -9.17
C PRO A 52 4.34 31.27 -9.58
N PRO A 53 4.29 30.64 -10.78
CA PRO A 53 3.18 29.77 -11.14
C PRO A 53 3.01 28.71 -10.06
N GLN A 54 1.94 28.82 -9.27
CA GLN A 54 1.75 27.97 -8.12
C GLN A 54 1.23 26.61 -8.58
N PRO A 55 1.74 25.50 -8.02
CA PRO A 55 1.17 24.20 -8.30
C PRO A 55 -0.30 24.18 -7.85
N ALA A 56 -1.17 23.57 -8.65
CA ALA A 56 -2.52 23.24 -8.21
C ALA A 56 -2.44 22.31 -6.99
N PHE A 57 -3.37 22.45 -6.06
CA PHE A 57 -3.46 21.58 -4.89
C PHE A 57 -4.80 20.83 -4.85
N LEU A 58 -4.73 19.64 -4.27
CA LEU A 58 -5.86 18.77 -3.97
C LEU A 58 -6.29 19.05 -2.54
N ASP A 59 -7.54 19.42 -2.34
CA ASP A 59 -8.11 19.70 -1.03
C ASP A 59 -9.26 18.72 -0.77
N VAL A 60 -9.04 17.79 0.16
CA VAL A 60 -10.05 16.81 0.58
C VAL A 60 -10.63 17.26 1.90
N ARG A 61 -11.95 17.51 1.92
CA ARG A 61 -12.65 17.98 3.11
C ARG A 61 -13.86 17.13 3.41
N THR A 62 -14.17 16.96 4.69
CA THR A 62 -15.47 16.42 5.10
C THR A 62 -16.56 17.46 4.85
N THR A 63 -17.72 17.04 4.38
CA THR A 63 -18.86 17.95 4.15
C THR A 63 -19.55 18.37 5.46
N SER A 64 -19.32 17.62 6.54
CA SER A 64 -19.77 17.91 7.90
C SER A 64 -18.62 17.80 8.90
N PRO A 65 -18.68 18.48 10.06
CA PRO A 65 -17.69 18.31 11.13
C PRO A 65 -17.56 16.84 11.54
N ALA A 66 -16.34 16.33 11.55
CA ALA A 66 -16.03 14.97 11.98
C ALA A 66 -14.92 15.00 13.03
N THR A 67 -15.07 14.21 14.11
CA THR A 67 -14.04 14.05 15.14
C THR A 67 -12.87 13.19 14.65
N SER A 68 -13.10 12.36 13.63
CA SER A 68 -12.09 11.58 12.91
C SER A 68 -12.54 11.34 11.49
N ALA A 69 -11.61 11.40 10.54
CA ALA A 69 -11.86 11.02 9.15
C ALA A 69 -10.69 10.20 8.61
N GLN A 70 -11.01 9.22 7.78
CA GLN A 70 -10.04 8.38 7.07
C GLN A 70 -10.39 8.42 5.58
N PHE A 71 -9.37 8.65 4.75
CA PHE A 71 -9.50 8.75 3.30
C PHE A 71 -8.46 7.87 2.64
N LEU A 72 -8.83 7.25 1.52
CA LEU A 72 -7.92 6.58 0.61
C LEU A 72 -7.93 7.35 -0.71
N ILE A 73 -6.76 7.77 -1.17
CA ILE A 73 -6.61 8.51 -2.42
C ILE A 73 -5.78 7.67 -3.39
N ALA A 74 -6.33 7.39 -4.56
CA ALA A 74 -5.58 6.79 -5.66
C ALA A 74 -5.17 7.89 -6.66
N LEU A 75 -3.85 8.01 -6.87
CA LEU A 75 -3.25 8.90 -7.86
C LEU A 75 -2.86 8.06 -9.08
N VAL A 76 -3.46 8.34 -10.23
CA VAL A 76 -3.34 7.55 -11.46
C VAL A 76 -2.73 8.39 -12.58
N PRO A 77 -1.39 8.52 -12.63
CA PRO A 77 -0.72 9.23 -13.71
C PRO A 77 -0.75 8.41 -15.01
N ALA A 78 -0.93 9.08 -16.14
CA ALA A 78 -0.90 8.49 -17.47
C ALA A 78 -0.39 9.50 -18.51
N ARG A 79 -0.15 9.05 -19.76
CA ARG A 79 0.30 9.96 -20.84
C ARG A 79 -0.83 10.83 -21.34
N THR A 80 -2.07 10.35 -21.27
CA THR A 80 -3.26 11.05 -21.76
C THR A 80 -4.38 11.04 -20.73
N ALA A 81 -5.26 12.03 -20.82
CA ALA A 81 -6.48 12.13 -20.00
C ALA A 81 -7.36 10.87 -20.12
N THR A 82 -7.55 10.38 -21.34
CA THR A 82 -8.33 9.18 -21.62
C THR A 82 -7.73 7.93 -20.97
N GLU A 83 -6.41 7.78 -21.03
CA GLU A 83 -5.71 6.66 -20.40
C GLU A 83 -5.81 6.72 -18.86
N ALA A 84 -5.60 7.90 -18.26
CA ALA A 84 -5.73 8.08 -16.82
C ALA A 84 -7.15 7.75 -16.34
N GLN A 85 -8.17 8.22 -17.06
CA GLN A 85 -9.56 7.91 -16.76
C GLN A 85 -9.88 6.43 -16.92
N ALA A 86 -9.40 5.79 -17.99
CA ALA A 86 -9.62 4.35 -18.22
C ALA A 86 -8.96 3.49 -17.13
N LEU A 87 -7.76 3.84 -16.68
CA LEU A 87 -7.09 3.16 -15.57
C LEU A 87 -7.83 3.38 -14.24
N ALA A 88 -8.22 4.62 -13.96
CA ALA A 88 -8.97 4.97 -12.76
C ALA A 88 -10.34 4.25 -12.72
N ALA A 89 -11.01 4.10 -13.86
CA ALA A 89 -12.31 3.42 -13.96
C ALA A 89 -12.25 1.91 -13.65
N ARG A 90 -11.09 1.26 -13.83
CA ARG A 90 -10.89 -0.16 -13.49
C ARG A 90 -10.71 -0.42 -12.00
N MET A 91 -10.59 0.63 -11.20
CA MET A 91 -10.40 0.47 -9.77
C MET A 91 -11.76 0.27 -9.09
N THR A 92 -11.85 -0.70 -8.21
CA THR A 92 -13.07 -0.98 -7.45
C THR A 92 -12.81 -0.70 -5.98
N GLU A 93 -13.66 0.11 -5.38
CA GLU A 93 -13.59 0.41 -3.95
C GLU A 93 -14.03 -0.80 -3.14
N ILE A 94 -13.36 -1.04 -2.03
CA ILE A 94 -13.75 -2.03 -1.04
C ILE A 94 -14.13 -1.28 0.24
N LYS A 95 -15.34 -1.56 0.75
CA LYS A 95 -15.83 -1.10 2.05
C LYS A 95 -16.43 -2.28 2.79
N GLY A 96 -16.05 -2.46 4.05
CA GLY A 96 -16.61 -3.51 4.90
C GLY A 96 -15.54 -4.18 5.76
N ASP A 97 -15.95 -4.99 6.74
CA ASP A 97 -15.06 -5.87 7.51
C ASP A 97 -13.88 -5.19 8.23
N GLY A 98 -14.05 -3.92 8.59
CA GLY A 98 -12.99 -3.13 9.22
C GLY A 98 -11.90 -2.65 8.26
N TRP A 99 -12.18 -2.67 6.95
CA TRP A 99 -11.26 -2.25 5.90
C TRP A 99 -11.88 -1.18 4.99
N ILE A 100 -11.01 -0.32 4.47
CA ILE A 100 -11.21 0.45 3.24
C ILE A 100 -10.09 0.08 2.29
N GLY A 101 -10.41 -0.11 1.03
CA GLY A 101 -9.39 -0.53 0.08
C GLY A 101 -9.78 -0.34 -1.37
N LEU A 102 -8.89 -0.84 -2.20
CA LEU A 102 -8.93 -0.74 -3.63
C LEU A 102 -8.51 -2.07 -4.25
N ARG A 103 -9.31 -2.56 -5.19
CA ARG A 103 -8.90 -3.61 -6.13
C ARG A 103 -8.68 -2.99 -7.50
N THR A 104 -7.65 -3.40 -8.22
CA THR A 104 -7.47 -3.02 -9.64
C THR A 104 -6.86 -4.16 -10.45
N GLU A 105 -7.14 -4.14 -11.75
CA GLU A 105 -6.69 -5.16 -12.69
C GLU A 105 -5.85 -4.53 -13.80
N ARG A 106 -4.66 -5.10 -14.02
CA ARG A 106 -3.67 -4.65 -15.00
C ARG A 106 -3.24 -5.83 -15.87
N GLY A 107 -4.02 -6.13 -16.90
CA GLY A 107 -3.77 -7.30 -17.74
C GLY A 107 -4.06 -8.58 -16.94
N THR A 108 -3.02 -9.37 -16.68
CA THR A 108 -3.11 -10.60 -15.86
C THR A 108 -2.76 -10.36 -14.38
N GLU A 109 -2.45 -9.12 -14.01
CA GLU A 109 -2.15 -8.76 -12.62
C GLU A 109 -3.38 -8.21 -11.90
N HIS A 110 -3.59 -8.69 -10.68
CA HIS A 110 -4.62 -8.22 -9.76
C HIS A 110 -3.94 -7.64 -8.53
N ASP A 111 -4.19 -6.36 -8.29
CA ASP A 111 -3.67 -5.66 -7.11
C ASP A 111 -4.81 -5.42 -6.13
N LEU A 112 -4.50 -5.63 -4.87
CA LEU A 112 -5.40 -5.33 -3.76
C LEU A 112 -4.62 -4.54 -2.71
N VAL A 113 -5.16 -3.41 -2.30
CA VAL A 113 -4.59 -2.53 -1.27
C VAL A 113 -5.67 -2.25 -0.23
N MET A 114 -5.36 -2.47 1.03
CA MET A 114 -6.31 -2.44 2.13
C MET A 114 -5.73 -1.68 3.32
N PHE A 115 -6.53 -0.78 3.88
CA PHE A 115 -6.22 0.00 5.06
C PHE A 115 -7.23 -0.29 6.15
N ARG A 116 -6.74 -0.51 7.36
CA ARG A 116 -7.60 -0.78 8.51
C ARG A 116 -8.36 0.47 8.90
N VAL A 117 -9.62 0.28 9.22
CA VAL A 117 -10.56 1.35 9.53
C VAL A 117 -11.15 1.15 10.92
N GLY A 118 -11.23 2.24 11.66
CA GLY A 118 -11.74 2.25 13.04
C GLY A 118 -10.81 1.57 14.04
N ALA A 119 -11.25 1.52 15.30
CA ALA A 119 -10.52 0.89 16.39
C ALA A 119 -10.83 -0.62 16.43
N THR A 120 -10.29 -1.38 15.48
CA THR A 120 -10.33 -2.85 15.52
C THR A 120 -9.03 -3.39 16.10
N ASN A 121 -9.14 -4.13 17.21
CA ASN A 121 -8.03 -4.84 17.82
C ASN A 121 -7.90 -6.25 17.24
N GLY A 122 -6.66 -6.73 17.09
CA GLY A 122 -6.39 -8.11 16.64
C GLY A 122 -6.50 -8.31 15.13
N ALA A 123 -6.58 -9.56 14.69
CA ALA A 123 -6.66 -9.88 13.26
C ALA A 123 -8.07 -9.62 12.70
N SER A 124 -8.16 -9.07 11.49
CA SER A 124 -9.40 -8.99 10.70
C SER A 124 -9.23 -9.80 9.42
N ARG A 125 -10.36 -10.26 8.90
CA ARG A 125 -10.46 -11.06 7.70
C ARG A 125 -11.06 -10.24 6.56
N TYR A 126 -10.54 -10.46 5.36
CA TYR A 126 -11.18 -10.06 4.11
C TYR A 126 -10.99 -11.20 3.10
N GLU A 127 -12.09 -11.80 2.65
CA GLU A 127 -12.07 -13.00 1.81
C GLU A 127 -11.23 -14.14 2.43
N GLU A 128 -10.13 -14.54 1.80
CA GLU A 128 -9.19 -15.55 2.27
C GLU A 128 -8.02 -14.98 3.09
N TRP A 129 -7.91 -13.64 3.15
CA TRP A 129 -6.83 -12.93 3.80
C TRP A 129 -7.17 -12.64 5.25
N MET A 130 -6.22 -12.88 6.16
CA MET A 130 -6.39 -12.55 7.57
C MET A 130 -5.10 -11.95 8.14
N THR A 131 -5.23 -10.82 8.82
CA THR A 131 -4.09 -10.05 9.34
C THR A 131 -4.46 -9.08 10.44
N ASP A 132 -3.51 -8.79 11.32
CA ASP A 132 -3.56 -7.70 12.28
C ASP A 132 -2.90 -6.40 11.78
N ALA A 133 -2.43 -6.37 10.53
CA ALA A 133 -1.78 -5.20 9.93
C ALA A 133 -2.66 -3.94 9.96
N VAL A 134 -2.03 -2.76 10.00
CA VAL A 134 -2.75 -1.49 9.83
C VAL A 134 -3.02 -1.17 8.35
N ALA A 135 -2.18 -1.70 7.47
CA ALA A 135 -2.34 -1.65 6.03
C ALA A 135 -1.66 -2.87 5.41
N TRP A 136 -2.19 -3.34 4.29
CA TRP A 136 -1.58 -4.40 3.53
C TRP A 136 -1.89 -4.28 2.04
N THR A 137 -1.04 -4.87 1.22
CA THR A 137 -1.25 -4.99 -0.21
C THR A 137 -0.77 -6.34 -0.70
N ILE A 138 -1.41 -6.83 -1.75
CA ILE A 138 -0.95 -7.95 -2.54
C ILE A 138 -0.96 -7.57 -4.01
N MET A 139 -0.06 -8.21 -4.75
CA MET A 139 -0.09 -8.29 -6.18
C MET A 139 -0.09 -9.77 -6.55
N GLN A 140 -1.09 -10.18 -7.32
CA GLN A 140 -1.21 -11.53 -7.87
C GLN A 140 -1.07 -11.46 -9.38
N ARG A 141 -0.49 -12.50 -9.97
CA ARG A 141 -0.58 -12.74 -11.41
C ARG A 141 -1.26 -14.07 -11.59
N GLU A 142 -2.44 -14.05 -12.22
CA GLU A 142 -3.36 -15.19 -12.15
C GLU A 142 -3.58 -15.58 -10.67
N GLU A 143 -3.39 -16.85 -10.30
CA GLU A 143 -3.53 -17.31 -8.91
C GLU A 143 -2.25 -17.17 -8.06
N ALA A 144 -1.11 -16.85 -8.71
CA ALA A 144 0.20 -16.82 -8.06
C ALA A 144 0.43 -15.49 -7.35
N LEU A 145 0.78 -15.56 -6.05
CA LEU A 145 1.21 -14.38 -5.29
C LEU A 145 2.57 -13.91 -5.81
N ARG A 146 2.63 -12.69 -6.32
CA ARG A 146 3.86 -12.04 -6.80
C ARG A 146 4.48 -11.17 -5.73
N MET A 147 3.67 -10.44 -4.98
CA MET A 147 4.15 -9.60 -3.90
C MET A 147 3.09 -9.50 -2.81
N PHE A 148 3.55 -9.38 -1.57
CA PHE A 148 2.75 -8.78 -0.52
C PHE A 148 3.54 -7.73 0.23
N ALA A 149 2.84 -6.78 0.82
CA ALA A 149 3.39 -5.95 1.88
C ALA A 149 2.37 -5.80 3.01
N VAL A 150 2.85 -5.77 4.24
CA VAL A 150 2.08 -5.54 5.46
C VAL A 150 2.77 -4.50 6.32
N GLN A 151 1.99 -3.66 6.99
CA GLN A 151 2.49 -2.63 7.89
C GLN A 151 2.12 -2.96 9.33
N ASN A 152 3.12 -2.94 10.21
CA ASN A 152 2.96 -3.12 11.65
C ASN A 152 2.12 -4.37 12.02
N ALA A 153 2.44 -5.50 11.41
CA ALA A 153 1.71 -6.75 11.56
C ALA A 153 2.51 -7.76 12.38
N ARG A 154 1.81 -8.67 13.06
CA ARG A 154 2.38 -9.92 13.59
C ARG A 154 1.95 -11.13 12.76
N SER A 155 0.89 -11.03 11.97
CA SER A 155 0.44 -12.15 11.13
C SER A 155 -0.12 -11.68 9.80
N PHE A 156 0.16 -12.47 8.75
CA PHE A 156 -0.49 -12.36 7.45
C PHE A 156 -0.69 -13.76 6.90
N THR A 157 -1.95 -14.13 6.65
CA THR A 157 -2.31 -15.47 6.18
C THR A 157 -3.24 -15.41 4.98
N ARG A 158 -3.19 -16.45 4.13
CA ARG A 158 -4.07 -16.67 2.98
C ARG A 158 -4.65 -18.08 3.07
N GLY A 159 -5.97 -18.21 3.16
CA GLY A 159 -6.64 -19.52 3.24
C GLY A 159 -6.15 -20.37 4.41
N GLY A 160 -5.80 -19.75 5.54
CA GLY A 160 -5.22 -20.41 6.73
C GLY A 160 -3.71 -20.68 6.65
N ARG A 161 -3.06 -20.50 5.50
CA ARG A 161 -1.61 -20.61 5.36
C ARG A 161 -0.93 -19.32 5.78
N ALA A 162 0.02 -19.40 6.71
CA ALA A 162 0.85 -18.26 7.09
C ALA A 162 1.80 -17.87 5.95
N LEU A 163 1.72 -16.62 5.52
CA LEU A 163 2.68 -15.99 4.59
C LEU A 163 3.75 -15.22 5.36
N PHE A 164 3.34 -14.61 6.48
CA PHE A 164 4.21 -13.95 7.43
C PHE A 164 3.70 -14.16 8.85
N ALA A 165 4.61 -14.41 9.79
CA ALA A 165 4.33 -14.37 11.22
C ALA A 165 5.52 -13.76 11.97
N SER A 166 5.26 -13.09 13.09
CA SER A 166 6.30 -12.51 13.93
C SER A 166 5.87 -12.45 15.40
N ASP A 167 6.83 -12.62 16.31
CA ASP A 167 6.60 -12.45 17.76
C ASP A 167 6.41 -10.98 18.18
N SER A 168 6.82 -10.05 17.32
CA SER A 168 6.68 -8.60 17.50
C SER A 168 6.18 -7.93 16.21
N ALA A 169 5.56 -6.75 16.33
CA ALA A 169 5.00 -6.09 15.17
C ALA A 169 6.14 -5.66 14.21
N ALA A 170 5.97 -5.96 12.92
CA ALA A 170 6.92 -5.61 11.88
C ALA A 170 6.21 -5.17 10.59
N SER A 171 6.88 -4.37 9.80
CA SER A 171 6.47 -4.03 8.45
C SER A 171 7.32 -4.83 7.46
N VAL A 172 6.68 -5.58 6.57
CA VAL A 172 7.35 -6.50 5.66
C VAL A 172 6.81 -6.31 4.26
N ALA A 173 7.69 -6.27 3.26
CA ALA A 173 7.34 -6.39 1.85
C ALA A 173 8.15 -7.54 1.24
N ALA A 174 7.48 -8.52 0.64
CA ALA A 174 8.11 -9.69 0.02
C ALA A 174 7.71 -9.77 -1.46
N ASN A 175 8.70 -9.83 -2.35
CA ASN A 175 8.52 -9.98 -3.78
C ASN A 175 9.03 -11.37 -4.23
N TYR A 176 8.14 -12.17 -4.79
CA TYR A 176 8.37 -13.53 -5.24
C TYR A 176 8.75 -13.53 -6.72
N ASN A 177 10.00 -13.89 -6.99
CA ASN A 177 10.54 -14.12 -8.32
C ASN A 177 10.77 -15.62 -8.55
N ALA A 178 11.08 -16.00 -9.80
CA ALA A 178 11.24 -17.41 -10.17
C ALA A 178 12.32 -18.14 -9.37
N ASN A 179 13.41 -17.45 -9.00
CA ASN A 179 14.59 -18.03 -8.36
C ASN A 179 14.96 -17.37 -7.03
N ALA A 180 14.17 -16.40 -6.56
CA ALA A 180 14.45 -15.67 -5.34
C ALA A 180 13.21 -15.01 -4.75
N ILE A 181 13.25 -14.79 -3.44
CA ILE A 181 12.32 -13.91 -2.74
C ILE A 181 13.15 -12.75 -2.18
N ASP A 182 12.80 -11.54 -2.60
CA ASP A 182 13.40 -10.31 -2.11
C ASP A 182 12.48 -9.69 -1.07
N VAL A 183 12.99 -9.48 0.14
CA VAL A 183 12.19 -9.05 1.29
C VAL A 183 12.82 -7.80 1.91
N ALA A 184 12.01 -6.77 2.13
CA ALA A 184 12.35 -5.66 3.00
C ALA A 184 11.58 -5.81 4.31
N CYS A 185 12.26 -5.68 5.44
CA CYS A 185 11.66 -5.83 6.76
C CYS A 185 12.10 -4.65 7.65
N TYR A 186 11.15 -4.12 8.42
CA TYR A 186 11.41 -3.18 9.50
C TYR A 186 10.71 -3.66 10.78
N SER A 187 11.44 -3.68 11.89
CA SER A 187 10.85 -3.81 13.22
C SER A 187 11.54 -2.86 14.20
N ALA A 188 10.80 -2.34 15.17
CA ALA A 188 11.34 -1.46 16.20
C ALA A 188 12.26 -2.21 17.20
N SER A 189 12.11 -3.53 17.30
CA SER A 189 12.89 -4.40 18.17
C SER A 189 13.35 -5.63 17.39
N GLN A 190 14.30 -6.38 17.96
CA GLN A 190 14.63 -7.70 17.42
C GLN A 190 13.38 -8.58 17.41
N ALA A 191 13.15 -9.30 16.30
CA ALA A 191 11.96 -10.07 16.07
C ALA A 191 12.29 -11.47 15.53
N LYS A 192 11.60 -12.51 16.01
CA LYS A 192 11.58 -13.80 15.32
C LYS A 192 10.49 -13.75 14.26
N ILE A 193 10.89 -13.89 13.00
CA ILE A 193 9.97 -13.87 11.87
C ILE A 193 9.90 -15.25 11.22
N GLN A 194 8.73 -15.55 10.67
CA GLN A 194 8.48 -16.65 9.75
C GLN A 194 7.98 -16.08 8.43
N LEU A 195 8.54 -16.55 7.32
CA LEU A 195 8.16 -16.14 5.97
C LEU A 195 7.92 -17.37 5.10
N PHE A 196 6.80 -17.39 4.38
CA PHE A 196 6.54 -18.44 3.41
C PHE A 196 7.54 -18.37 2.25
N ALA A 197 8.30 -19.44 2.07
CA ALA A 197 9.30 -19.57 0.99
C ALA A 197 8.80 -20.42 -0.18
N GLY A 198 7.83 -21.33 0.07
CA GLY A 198 7.26 -22.24 -0.93
C GLY A 198 8.17 -23.38 -1.39
N ALA A 199 9.49 -23.20 -1.28
CA ALA A 199 10.50 -24.23 -1.51
C ALA A 199 11.67 -24.06 -0.56
N LYS A 200 12.47 -25.13 -0.39
CA LYS A 200 13.66 -25.11 0.45
C LYS A 200 14.68 -24.11 -0.13
N PRO A 201 15.11 -23.08 0.64
CA PRO A 201 16.13 -22.16 0.15
C PRO A 201 17.49 -22.83 -0.05
N VAL A 202 18.21 -22.38 -1.08
CA VAL A 202 19.62 -22.72 -1.32
C VAL A 202 20.51 -21.86 -0.45
N ARG A 203 20.15 -20.58 -0.31
CA ARG A 203 20.94 -19.57 0.41
C ARG A 203 20.04 -18.46 0.91
N VAL A 204 20.36 -17.92 2.09
CA VAL A 204 19.64 -16.81 2.72
C VAL A 204 20.64 -15.72 3.07
N LEU A 205 20.37 -14.49 2.63
CA LEU A 205 21.24 -13.33 2.84
C LEU A 205 20.50 -12.25 3.62
N LEU A 206 21.06 -11.79 4.73
CA LEU A 206 20.65 -10.60 5.46
C LEU A 206 21.66 -9.49 5.20
N ASP A 207 21.22 -8.40 4.58
CA ASP A 207 22.07 -7.26 4.19
C ASP A 207 23.34 -7.71 3.44
N GLY A 208 23.17 -8.68 2.54
CA GLY A 208 24.24 -9.25 1.73
C GLY A 208 25.11 -10.31 2.44
N ARG A 209 24.92 -10.56 3.74
CA ARG A 209 25.67 -11.55 4.52
C ARG A 209 24.87 -12.82 4.70
N GLU A 210 25.53 -13.97 4.62
CA GLU A 210 24.85 -15.25 4.78
C GLU A 210 24.29 -15.41 6.20
N LEU A 211 23.01 -15.76 6.27
CA LEU A 211 22.28 -15.95 7.52
C LEU A 211 21.83 -17.41 7.61
N ARG A 212 22.09 -18.04 8.75
CA ARG A 212 21.48 -19.34 9.05
C ARG A 212 20.01 -19.13 9.40
N ALA A 213 19.13 -19.79 8.65
CA ALA A 213 17.71 -19.78 8.88
C ALA A 213 17.17 -21.22 8.89
N HIS A 214 16.09 -21.44 9.63
CA HIS A 214 15.47 -22.76 9.75
C HIS A 214 14.34 -22.88 8.74
N TYR A 215 14.41 -23.86 7.84
CA TYR A 215 13.32 -24.14 6.91
C TYR A 215 12.50 -25.33 7.40
N ASP A 216 11.21 -25.11 7.59
CA ASP A 216 10.22 -26.12 7.93
C ASP A 216 9.57 -26.63 6.64
N ARG A 217 9.61 -27.95 6.42
CA ARG A 217 9.12 -28.56 5.17
C ARG A 217 7.59 -28.65 5.10
N ASP A 218 6.92 -28.73 6.24
CA ASP A 218 5.47 -28.96 6.32
C ASP A 218 4.72 -27.65 6.07
N SER A 219 5.20 -26.56 6.67
CA SER A 219 4.69 -25.21 6.47
C SER A 219 5.31 -24.50 5.25
N MET A 220 6.41 -25.02 4.70
CA MET A 220 7.23 -24.39 3.66
C MET A 220 7.70 -22.98 4.03
N ALA A 221 7.91 -22.74 5.33
CA ALA A 221 8.26 -21.45 5.90
C ALA A 221 9.72 -21.42 6.37
N LEU A 222 10.34 -20.25 6.22
CA LEU A 222 11.65 -19.93 6.73
C LEU A 222 11.50 -19.16 8.05
N SER A 223 12.11 -19.66 9.12
CA SER A 223 12.18 -18.98 10.42
C SER A 223 13.58 -18.41 10.66
N LEU A 224 13.65 -17.15 11.07
CA LEU A 224 14.91 -16.46 11.37
C LEU A 224 14.70 -15.32 12.37
N THR A 225 15.79 -14.84 12.97
CA THR A 225 15.78 -13.67 13.84
C THR A 225 16.24 -12.45 13.06
N MET A 226 15.39 -11.44 12.99
CA MET A 226 15.69 -10.12 12.42
C MET A 226 16.14 -9.17 13.52
N PRO A 227 17.27 -8.45 13.35
CA PRO A 227 17.63 -7.36 14.24
C PRO A 227 16.62 -6.21 14.16
N ALA A 228 16.69 -5.29 15.14
CA ALA A 228 15.92 -4.07 15.12
C ALA A 228 16.40 -3.13 14.00
N GLY A 229 15.48 -2.39 13.41
CA GLY A 229 15.75 -1.48 12.30
C GLY A 229 15.27 -2.02 10.96
N GLN A 230 15.74 -1.39 9.88
CA GLN A 230 15.41 -1.76 8.51
C GLN A 230 16.49 -2.67 7.94
N HIS A 231 16.06 -3.75 7.30
CA HIS A 231 16.93 -4.76 6.74
C HIS A 231 16.39 -5.32 5.43
N GLN A 232 17.30 -5.85 4.61
CA GLN A 232 16.98 -6.57 3.40
C GLN A 232 17.34 -8.04 3.54
N LEU A 233 16.40 -8.90 3.18
CA LEU A 233 16.57 -10.34 3.15
C LEU A 233 16.40 -10.84 1.71
N ARG A 234 17.36 -11.62 1.23
CA ARG A 234 17.27 -12.32 -0.06
C ARG A 234 17.30 -13.82 0.16
N ILE A 235 16.25 -14.51 -0.26
CA ILE A 235 16.09 -15.96 -0.15
C ILE A 235 16.25 -16.55 -1.55
N ALA A 236 17.38 -17.20 -1.83
CA ALA A 236 17.62 -17.85 -3.11
C ALA A 236 16.96 -19.23 -3.17
N LEU A 237 16.23 -19.50 -4.25
CA LEU A 237 15.53 -20.76 -4.52
C LEU A 237 16.24 -21.50 -5.67
N GLN A 238 15.93 -22.79 -5.84
CA GLN A 238 16.42 -23.59 -6.95
C GLN A 238 15.68 -23.26 -8.25
#